data_AF-A0A7S2K3E6-F1
#
_entry.id   AF-A0A7S2K3E6-F1
#
_cell.length_a   1.000
_cell.length_b   1.000
_cell.length_c   1.000
_cell.angle_alpha   90.00
_cell.angle_beta   90.00
_cell.angle_gamma   90.00
#
_symmetry.space_group_name_H-M   'P 1'
#
loop_
_entity.id
_entity.type
_entity.pdbx_description
1 polymer ?
#
loop_
_entity_poly.entity_id
_entity_poly.type
_entity_poly.pdbx_seq_one_letter_code
_entity_poly.pdbx_strand_id
1 'polypeptide(L)'
;MYLNPTQQQQQQQQQQNAAPPPPRNANPGSPKIQEKYRQSLRNLNAVDDDEDKQQESITALKRNMLVHWALNPPAMTSLKSIDVLISSIHTCFPPAFGVQGHAYFSKWKSIPVTDLRGAGNNMLDEKKLEKSVKKLKFFLHPDKLPRDLDAQQAFMCKMLWDVIADADEEYRSKRDQLDWIR
;
A
#
# COMPACT_ATOMS: atom_id res chain seq x y z
N MET A 1 -12.29 38.93 17.20
CA MET A 1 -11.82 37.99 18.24
C MET A 1 -13.04 37.32 18.82
N TYR A 2 -13.26 36.04 18.53
CA TYR A 2 -14.23 35.23 19.28
C TYR A 2 -13.55 33.91 19.65
N LEU A 3 -13.27 33.79 20.94
CA LEU A 3 -12.86 32.57 21.63
C LEU A 3 -14.07 31.65 21.75
N ASN A 4 -13.87 30.36 21.49
CA ASN A 4 -14.81 29.33 21.89
C ASN A 4 -14.05 28.24 22.68
N PRO A 5 -14.19 28.17 24.01
CA PRO A 5 -13.68 27.06 24.81
C PRO A 5 -14.81 26.05 25.10
N THR A 6 -14.45 25.00 25.85
CA THR A 6 -15.29 23.92 26.43
C THR A 6 -15.72 22.80 25.45
N GLN A 7 -15.69 21.50 25.79
CA GLN A 7 -15.75 20.88 27.12
C GLN A 7 -15.21 19.42 27.10
N GLN A 8 -14.61 19.01 28.23
CA GLN A 8 -14.30 17.63 28.65
C GLN A 8 -15.58 16.81 28.95
N GLN A 9 -15.55 15.50 28.71
CA GLN A 9 -15.99 14.42 29.65
C GLN A 9 -15.72 13.04 29.01
N GLN A 10 -14.84 12.20 29.56
CA GLN A 10 -15.03 11.19 30.62
C GLN A 10 -15.88 9.96 30.22
N GLN A 11 -15.28 8.76 30.11
CA GLN A 11 -15.55 7.65 31.03
C GLN A 11 -14.65 6.42 30.81
N GLN A 12 -14.12 5.94 31.92
CA GLN A 12 -13.48 4.64 32.12
C GLN A 12 -14.51 3.50 32.03
N GLN A 13 -14.11 2.35 31.52
CA GLN A 13 -14.61 1.08 32.04
C GLN A 13 -13.49 0.03 32.09
N GLN A 14 -13.11 -0.30 33.32
CA GLN A 14 -12.36 -1.50 33.67
C GLN A 14 -13.32 -2.70 33.65
N GLN A 15 -12.95 -3.78 32.98
CA GLN A 15 -13.44 -5.12 33.35
C GLN A 15 -12.24 -6.07 33.50
N GLN A 16 -11.98 -6.40 34.76
CA GLN A 16 -11.13 -7.50 35.19
C GLN A 16 -11.93 -8.80 35.03
N ASN A 17 -11.47 -9.70 34.18
CA ASN A 17 -11.90 -11.10 34.20
C ASN A 17 -10.72 -11.96 34.62
N ALA A 18 -10.76 -12.42 35.88
CA ALA A 18 -9.83 -13.36 36.45
C ALA A 18 -10.20 -14.80 36.01
N ALA A 19 -9.23 -15.52 35.44
CA ALA A 19 -9.35 -16.94 35.15
C ALA A 19 -8.85 -17.79 36.36
N PRO A 20 -9.45 -18.97 36.61
CA PRO A 20 -9.00 -19.88 37.66
C PRO A 20 -7.69 -20.61 37.28
N PRO A 21 -6.85 -20.98 38.27
CA PRO A 21 -5.60 -21.71 38.03
C PRO A 21 -5.84 -23.19 37.70
N PRO A 22 -5.01 -23.79 36.82
CA PRO A 22 -5.09 -25.22 36.51
C PRO A 22 -4.51 -26.11 37.63
N PRO A 23 -4.97 -27.37 37.75
CA PRO A 23 -4.48 -28.32 38.75
C PRO A 23 -3.04 -28.79 38.43
N ARG A 24 -2.18 -28.71 39.46
CA ARG A 24 -0.85 -29.33 39.52
C ARG A 24 -0.99 -30.85 39.52
N ASN A 25 -0.53 -31.51 38.46
CA ASN A 25 -0.28 -32.95 38.48
C ASN A 25 1.24 -33.18 38.38
N ALA A 26 1.85 -33.56 39.49
CA ALA A 26 3.26 -33.85 39.61
C ALA A 26 3.52 -35.31 39.23
N ASN A 27 4.28 -35.54 38.15
CA ASN A 27 4.83 -36.86 37.84
C ASN A 27 6.32 -36.71 37.51
N PRO A 28 7.25 -37.18 38.37
CA PRO A 28 8.69 -37.11 38.10
C PRO A 28 9.12 -38.34 37.31
N GLY A 29 9.22 -38.20 35.99
CA GLY A 29 9.66 -39.27 35.10
C GLY A 29 10.69 -38.81 34.06
N SER A 30 11.95 -39.13 34.33
CA SER A 30 13.04 -39.36 33.35
C SER A 30 13.55 -38.16 32.48
N PRO A 31 14.77 -37.64 32.75
CA PRO A 31 15.31 -36.40 32.15
C PRO A 31 15.93 -36.53 30.74
N LYS A 32 15.65 -37.59 29.96
CA LYS A 32 16.32 -37.79 28.65
C LYS A 32 15.42 -37.74 27.41
N ILE A 33 14.10 -37.65 27.56
CA ILE A 33 13.15 -37.60 26.42
C ILE A 33 12.60 -36.17 26.19
N GLN A 34 12.64 -35.29 27.20
CA GLN A 34 12.11 -33.92 27.10
C GLN A 34 12.94 -32.96 26.24
N GLU A 35 14.25 -33.17 26.11
CA GLU A 35 15.14 -32.28 25.33
C GLU A 35 14.76 -32.27 23.83
N LYS A 36 14.44 -33.45 23.28
CA LYS A 36 14.06 -33.62 21.87
C LYS A 36 12.70 -33.00 21.54
N TYR A 37 11.76 -33.01 22.49
CA TYR A 37 10.45 -32.37 22.32
C TYR A 37 10.49 -30.85 22.55
N ARG A 38 11.40 -30.32 23.37
CA ARG A 38 11.59 -28.86 23.51
C ARG A 38 12.25 -28.23 22.29
N GLN A 39 13.13 -28.94 21.59
CA GLN A 39 13.74 -28.44 20.35
C GLN A 39 12.75 -28.41 19.18
N SER A 40 11.83 -29.39 19.06
CA SER A 40 10.82 -29.38 18.00
C SER A 40 9.74 -28.29 18.19
N LEU A 41 9.37 -27.96 19.43
CA LEU A 41 8.43 -26.86 19.72
C LEU A 41 9.05 -25.47 19.48
N ARG A 42 10.37 -25.29 19.63
CA ARG A 42 11.05 -24.04 19.28
C ARG A 42 11.13 -23.79 17.77
N ASN A 43 11.14 -24.85 16.96
CA ASN A 43 11.17 -24.73 15.50
C ASN A 43 9.80 -24.46 14.89
N LEU A 44 8.69 -24.75 15.58
CA LEU A 44 7.34 -24.44 15.10
C LEU A 44 6.97 -22.97 15.32
N ASN A 45 7.38 -22.37 16.44
CA ASN A 45 7.06 -20.96 16.74
C ASN A 45 7.89 -19.94 15.94
N ALA A 46 8.99 -20.34 15.31
CA ALA A 46 9.83 -19.43 14.53
C ALA A 46 9.30 -19.16 13.11
N VAL A 47 8.39 -20.00 12.61
CA VAL A 47 7.84 -19.86 11.25
C VAL A 47 6.71 -18.84 11.21
N ASP A 48 5.90 -18.75 12.27
CA ASP A 48 4.81 -17.76 12.37
C ASP A 48 5.33 -16.32 12.50
N ASP A 49 6.46 -16.11 13.17
CA ASP A 49 7.03 -14.77 13.44
C ASP A 49 7.48 -14.00 12.16
N ASP A 50 7.79 -14.70 11.07
CA ASP A 50 8.25 -14.07 9.83
C ASP A 50 7.08 -13.65 8.92
N GLU A 51 5.98 -14.41 8.90
CA GLU A 51 4.78 -14.04 8.15
C GLU A 51 4.11 -12.79 8.72
N ASP A 52 4.04 -12.68 10.06
CA ASP A 52 3.47 -11.52 10.74
C ASP A 52 4.27 -10.24 10.45
N LYS A 53 5.61 -10.29 10.52
CA LYS A 53 6.47 -9.15 10.18
C LYS A 53 6.32 -8.74 8.72
N GLN A 54 6.21 -9.71 7.82
CA GLN A 54 5.97 -9.44 6.41
C GLN A 54 4.62 -8.73 6.22
N GLN A 55 3.57 -9.20 6.88
CA GLN A 55 2.23 -8.61 6.80
C GLN A 55 2.18 -7.19 7.39
N GLU A 56 2.86 -6.95 8.51
CA GLU A 56 3.03 -5.60 9.08
C GLU A 56 3.74 -4.67 8.11
N SER A 57 4.82 -5.14 7.48
CA SER A 57 5.58 -4.36 6.50
C SER A 57 4.74 -3.99 5.26
N ILE A 58 3.92 -4.93 4.77
CA ILE A 58 2.99 -4.72 3.65
C ILE A 58 1.90 -3.71 4.05
N THR A 59 1.38 -3.80 5.28
CA THR A 59 0.37 -2.88 5.80
C THR A 59 0.90 -1.45 5.90
N ALA A 60 2.12 -1.30 6.43
CA ALA A 60 2.80 -0.01 6.50
C ALA A 60 3.08 0.56 5.09
N LEU A 61 3.54 -0.28 4.17
CA LEU A 61 3.80 0.09 2.77
C LEU A 61 2.52 0.59 2.08
N LYS A 62 1.41 -0.16 2.20
CA LYS A 62 0.11 0.23 1.65
C LYS A 62 -0.32 1.60 2.18
N ARG A 63 -0.24 1.80 3.50
CA ARG A 63 -0.59 3.08 4.13
C ARG A 63 0.25 4.22 3.57
N ASN A 64 1.57 4.04 3.49
CA ASN A 64 2.48 5.07 3.03
C ASN A 64 2.22 5.46 1.56
N MET A 65 1.99 4.46 0.68
CA MET A 65 1.65 4.72 -0.72
C MET A 65 0.34 5.49 -0.86
N LEU A 66 -0.69 5.10 -0.11
CA LEU A 66 -1.99 5.79 -0.15
C LEU A 66 -1.89 7.23 0.35
N VAL A 67 -1.28 7.43 1.52
CA VAL A 67 -1.21 8.73 2.20
C VAL A 67 -0.32 9.71 1.45
N HIS A 68 0.87 9.28 1.00
CA HIS A 68 1.84 10.20 0.42
C HIS A 68 1.66 10.38 -1.09
N TRP A 69 1.15 9.37 -1.79
CA TRP A 69 1.07 9.40 -3.24
C TRP A 69 -0.34 9.35 -3.79
N ALA A 70 -1.18 8.39 -3.41
CA ALA A 70 -2.43 8.16 -4.12
C ALA A 70 -3.56 9.13 -3.78
N LEU A 71 -3.67 9.57 -2.52
CA LEU A 71 -4.84 10.30 -2.01
C LEU A 71 -4.61 11.81 -1.93
N ASN A 72 -5.69 12.58 -2.08
CA ASN A 72 -5.68 14.03 -1.90
C ASN A 72 -5.75 14.40 -0.40
N PRO A 73 -4.77 15.15 0.14
CA PRO A 73 -4.89 15.76 1.47
C PRO A 73 -5.95 16.90 1.46
N PRO A 74 -6.54 17.26 2.61
CA PRO A 74 -6.33 16.70 3.96
C PRO A 74 -7.26 15.53 4.32
N ALA A 75 -8.37 15.37 3.62
CA ALA A 75 -9.40 14.38 3.97
C ALA A 75 -8.98 12.94 3.62
N MET A 76 -8.08 12.75 2.65
CA MET A 76 -7.63 11.43 2.19
C MET A 76 -8.77 10.52 1.73
N THR A 77 -9.84 11.10 1.17
CA THR A 77 -11.05 10.36 0.76
C THR A 77 -11.12 10.10 -0.74
N SER A 78 -10.36 10.83 -1.55
CA SER A 78 -10.37 10.70 -3.01
C SER A 78 -8.97 10.54 -3.57
N LEU A 79 -8.87 9.78 -4.66
CA LEU A 79 -7.64 9.64 -5.42
C LEU A 79 -7.25 11.00 -6.05
N LYS A 80 -5.94 11.23 -6.17
CA LYS A 80 -5.41 12.31 -7.00
C LYS A 80 -5.82 12.07 -8.45
N SER A 81 -5.87 13.15 -9.24
CA SER A 81 -6.19 13.03 -10.66
C SER A 81 -5.15 12.17 -11.40
N ILE A 82 -5.60 11.47 -12.43
CA ILE A 82 -4.79 10.49 -13.16
C ILE A 82 -3.50 11.09 -13.75
N ASP A 83 -3.52 12.36 -14.16
CA ASP A 83 -2.34 13.09 -14.66
C ASP A 83 -1.30 13.35 -13.55
N VAL A 84 -1.75 13.67 -12.34
CA VAL A 84 -0.88 13.85 -11.17
C VAL A 84 -0.28 12.51 -10.75
N LEU A 85 -1.08 11.43 -10.72
CA LEU A 85 -0.60 10.09 -10.38
C LEU A 85 0.47 9.60 -11.35
N ILE A 86 0.24 9.72 -12.66
CA ILE A 86 1.21 9.31 -13.70
C ILE A 86 2.50 10.11 -13.60
N SER A 87 2.40 11.43 -13.42
CA SER A 87 3.59 12.28 -13.40
C SER A 87 4.42 12.11 -12.13
N SER A 88 3.81 11.69 -11.03
CA SER A 88 4.48 11.48 -9.75
C SER A 88 4.84 10.03 -9.43
N ILE A 89 4.37 9.03 -10.18
CA ILE A 89 4.57 7.61 -9.82
C ILE A 89 6.02 7.18 -9.61
N HIS A 90 6.96 7.82 -10.29
CA HIS A 90 8.39 7.54 -10.15
C HIS A 90 8.89 7.78 -8.72
N THR A 91 8.22 8.61 -7.91
CA THR A 91 8.56 8.84 -6.50
C THR A 91 8.14 7.69 -5.59
N CYS A 92 7.35 6.74 -6.10
CA CYS A 92 6.91 5.56 -5.37
C CYS A 92 7.71 4.32 -5.67
N PHE A 93 8.54 4.33 -6.71
CA PHE A 93 9.37 3.16 -7.02
C PHE A 93 10.46 2.96 -5.97
N PRO A 94 10.92 1.71 -5.78
CA PRO A 94 12.01 1.43 -4.86
C PRO A 94 13.25 2.30 -5.18
N PRO A 95 13.94 2.85 -4.17
CA PRO A 95 13.87 2.49 -2.75
C PRO A 95 12.85 3.25 -1.90
N ALA A 96 11.82 3.86 -2.50
CA ALA A 96 10.78 4.55 -1.75
C ALA A 96 10.12 3.64 -0.70
N PHE A 97 9.70 4.24 0.42
CA PHE A 97 9.01 3.58 1.52
C PHE A 97 9.78 2.42 2.18
N GLY A 98 11.11 2.38 2.03
CA GLY A 98 11.96 1.36 2.64
C GLY A 98 12.02 0.04 1.88
N VAL A 99 11.42 -0.03 0.68
CA VAL A 99 11.51 -1.22 -0.17
C VAL A 99 12.88 -1.28 -0.83
N GLN A 100 13.46 -2.49 -0.96
CA GLN A 100 14.77 -2.66 -1.58
C GLN A 100 14.77 -2.20 -3.05
N GLY A 101 15.80 -1.48 -3.47
CA GLY A 101 15.96 -1.01 -4.85
C GLY A 101 16.06 -2.16 -5.86
N HIS A 102 15.46 -2.00 -7.04
CA HIS A 102 15.51 -3.00 -8.12
C HIS A 102 15.71 -2.36 -9.51
N ALA A 103 16.62 -2.93 -10.31
CA ALA A 103 17.05 -2.35 -11.60
C ALA A 103 15.92 -2.22 -12.64
N TYR A 104 14.85 -3.00 -12.51
CA TYR A 104 13.66 -2.89 -13.37
C TYR A 104 13.06 -1.49 -13.36
N PHE A 105 12.96 -0.85 -12.19
CA PHE A 105 12.31 0.44 -12.04
C PHE A 105 13.09 1.58 -12.68
N SER A 106 14.41 1.44 -12.84
CA SER A 106 15.26 2.39 -13.56
C SER A 106 14.92 2.47 -15.07
N LYS A 107 14.18 1.49 -15.62
CA LYS A 107 13.73 1.52 -17.02
C LYS A 107 12.55 2.47 -17.23
N TRP A 108 11.86 2.87 -16.16
CA TRP A 108 10.77 3.83 -16.27
C TRP A 108 11.30 5.23 -16.57
N LYS A 109 10.78 5.83 -17.65
CA LYS A 109 11.05 7.24 -17.98
C LYS A 109 9.91 8.07 -17.40
N SER A 110 10.25 8.95 -16.45
CA SER A 110 9.30 9.89 -15.85
C SER A 110 8.60 10.71 -16.93
N ILE A 111 7.30 10.94 -16.74
CA ILE A 111 6.45 11.68 -17.67
C ILE A 111 6.03 12.96 -16.95
N PRO A 112 6.70 14.10 -17.18
CA PRO A 112 6.35 15.34 -16.50
C PRO A 112 4.94 15.78 -16.91
N VAL A 113 4.25 16.51 -16.01
CA VAL A 113 2.90 17.00 -16.28
C VAL A 113 2.82 17.88 -17.54
N THR A 114 3.92 18.55 -17.91
CA THR A 114 4.03 19.34 -19.15
C THR A 114 3.84 18.50 -20.40
N ASP A 115 4.29 17.24 -20.37
CA ASP A 115 4.17 16.32 -21.51
C ASP A 115 2.74 15.80 -21.67
N LEU A 116 1.93 15.87 -20.61
CA LEU A 116 0.51 15.49 -20.63
C LEU A 116 -0.40 16.63 -21.10
N ARG A 117 0.12 17.85 -21.26
CA ARG A 117 -0.66 19.03 -21.67
C ARG A 117 -0.57 19.29 -23.18
N GLY A 118 -1.64 19.88 -23.72
CA GLY A 118 -1.73 20.32 -25.11
C GLY A 118 -1.11 21.69 -25.35
N ALA A 119 -0.90 22.05 -26.61
CA ALA A 119 -0.42 23.38 -26.98
C ALA A 119 -1.53 24.42 -26.74
N GLY A 120 -1.31 25.35 -25.82
CA GLY A 120 -2.00 26.65 -25.84
C GLY A 120 -3.04 26.95 -24.77
N ASN A 121 -3.42 26.04 -23.87
CA ASN A 121 -4.46 26.35 -22.85
C ASN A 121 -4.27 25.68 -21.48
N ASN A 122 -3.08 25.15 -21.19
CA ASN A 122 -2.83 24.37 -19.97
C ASN A 122 -3.80 23.17 -19.79
N MET A 123 -4.61 22.85 -20.80
CA MET A 123 -5.57 21.75 -20.79
C MET A 123 -4.83 20.43 -21.06
N LEU A 124 -5.32 19.34 -20.46
CA LEU A 124 -4.78 18.01 -20.67
C LEU A 124 -5.02 17.58 -22.12
N ASP A 125 -3.97 17.05 -22.76
CA ASP A 125 -4.08 16.39 -24.06
C ASP A 125 -4.48 14.94 -23.82
N GLU A 126 -5.75 14.64 -24.06
CA GLU A 126 -6.34 13.33 -23.79
C GLU A 126 -5.59 12.19 -24.49
N LYS A 127 -5.11 12.41 -25.72
CA LYS A 127 -4.39 11.38 -26.47
C LYS A 127 -3.04 11.09 -25.84
N LYS A 128 -2.37 12.10 -25.30
CA LYS A 128 -1.11 11.91 -24.57
C LYS A 128 -1.34 11.27 -23.21
N LEU A 129 -2.40 11.65 -22.50
CA LEU A 129 -2.78 11.05 -21.24
C LEU A 129 -3.10 9.56 -21.39
N GLU A 130 -3.97 9.19 -22.33
CA GLU A 130 -4.34 7.78 -22.59
C GLU A 130 -3.12 6.93 -22.98
N LYS A 131 -2.23 7.45 -23.83
CA LYS A 131 -0.98 6.77 -24.17
C LYS A 131 -0.09 6.57 -22.95
N SER A 132 -0.03 7.54 -22.05
CA SER A 132 0.77 7.48 -20.83
C SER A 132 0.19 6.48 -19.82
N VAL A 133 -1.13 6.46 -19.63
CA VAL A 133 -1.83 5.44 -18.85
C VAL A 133 -1.52 4.04 -19.40
N LYS A 134 -1.69 3.85 -20.72
CA LYS A 134 -1.44 2.54 -21.36
C LYS A 134 0.00 2.08 -21.19
N LYS A 135 0.96 3.00 -21.36
CA LYS A 135 2.39 2.72 -21.14
C LYS A 135 2.65 2.32 -19.69
N LEU A 136 2.05 3.02 -18.73
CA LEU A 136 2.21 2.73 -17.31
C LEU A 136 1.61 1.39 -16.94
N LYS A 137 0.37 1.12 -17.36
CA LYS A 137 -0.27 -0.20 -17.17
C LYS A 137 0.62 -1.29 -17.76
N PHE A 138 1.05 -1.18 -19.01
CA PHE A 138 1.95 -2.17 -19.61
C PHE A 138 3.23 -2.41 -18.78
N PHE A 139 3.82 -1.36 -18.21
CA PHE A 139 5.00 -1.47 -17.35
C PHE A 139 4.71 -2.15 -15.99
N LEU A 140 3.51 -2.00 -15.45
CA LEU A 140 3.10 -2.61 -14.17
C LEU A 140 2.36 -3.94 -14.32
N HIS A 141 2.14 -4.41 -15.55
CA HIS A 141 1.37 -5.63 -15.81
C HIS A 141 2.04 -6.84 -15.17
N PRO A 142 1.32 -7.73 -14.46
CA PRO A 142 1.91 -8.88 -13.77
C PRO A 142 2.79 -9.74 -14.70
N ASP A 143 2.33 -10.02 -15.93
CA ASP A 143 3.10 -10.79 -16.92
C ASP A 143 4.38 -10.10 -17.45
N LYS A 144 4.54 -8.80 -17.21
CA LYS A 144 5.71 -8.00 -17.65
C LYS A 144 6.69 -7.72 -16.51
N LEU A 145 6.34 -8.12 -15.28
CA LEU A 145 7.22 -7.94 -14.13
C LEU A 145 8.34 -9.00 -14.14
N PRO A 146 9.54 -8.64 -13.65
CA PRO A 146 10.61 -9.60 -13.39
C PRO A 146 10.16 -10.67 -12.39
N ARG A 147 10.70 -11.88 -12.53
CA ARG A 147 10.39 -12.99 -11.61
C ARG A 147 11.17 -12.92 -10.29
N ASP A 148 12.20 -12.08 -10.25
CA ASP A 148 13.11 -11.86 -9.13
C ASP A 148 12.70 -10.68 -8.23
N LEU A 149 11.48 -10.15 -8.40
CA LEU A 149 10.94 -9.18 -7.46
C LEU A 149 10.68 -9.85 -6.10
N ASP A 150 11.08 -9.17 -5.03
CA ASP A 150 10.69 -9.57 -3.68
C ASP A 150 9.18 -9.33 -3.43
N ALA A 151 8.67 -9.83 -2.31
CA ALA A 151 7.25 -9.73 -1.98
C ALA A 151 6.75 -8.28 -1.83
N GLN A 152 7.58 -7.38 -1.28
CA GLN A 152 7.21 -5.97 -1.10
C GLN A 152 7.21 -5.23 -2.45
N GLN A 153 8.18 -5.51 -3.32
CA GLN A 153 8.26 -4.97 -4.67
C GLN A 153 7.08 -5.44 -5.53
N ALA A 154 6.76 -6.74 -5.47
CA ALA A 154 5.61 -7.31 -6.18
C ALA A 154 4.29 -6.70 -5.67
N PHE A 155 4.13 -6.58 -4.35
CA PHE A 155 2.98 -5.92 -3.73
C PHE A 155 2.88 -4.45 -4.18
N MET A 156 3.98 -3.71 -4.18
CA MET A 156 4.03 -2.33 -4.65
C MET A 156 3.56 -2.21 -6.11
N CYS A 157 4.08 -3.05 -7.02
CA CYS A 157 3.64 -3.06 -8.42
C CYS A 157 2.13 -3.30 -8.55
N LYS A 158 1.59 -4.26 -7.79
CA LYS A 158 0.15 -4.56 -7.77
C LYS A 158 -0.66 -3.38 -7.26
N MET A 159 -0.24 -2.77 -6.15
CA MET A 159 -0.91 -1.61 -5.57
C MET A 159 -0.89 -0.39 -6.51
N LEU A 160 0.24 -0.12 -7.17
CA LEU A 160 0.35 0.93 -8.17
C LEU A 160 -0.57 0.67 -9.36
N TRP A 161 -0.64 -0.58 -9.84
CA TRP A 161 -1.53 -0.97 -10.92
C TRP A 161 -2.99 -0.71 -10.55
N ASP A 162 -3.43 -1.18 -9.38
CA ASP A 162 -4.83 -1.06 -8.94
C ASP A 162 -5.24 0.40 -8.81
N VAL A 163 -4.42 1.23 -8.14
CA VAL A 163 -4.69 2.68 -8.01
C VAL A 163 -4.80 3.38 -9.37
N ILE A 164 -3.94 3.03 -10.33
CA ILE A 164 -3.96 3.63 -11.66
C ILE A 164 -5.16 3.14 -12.47
N ALA A 165 -5.56 1.87 -12.31
CA ALA A 165 -6.75 1.33 -12.96
C ALA A 165 -8.02 2.03 -12.46
N ASP A 166 -8.16 2.18 -11.14
CA ASP A 166 -9.29 2.87 -10.51
C ASP A 166 -9.36 4.34 -10.94
N ALA A 167 -8.22 5.05 -10.94
CA ALA A 167 -8.18 6.45 -11.35
C ALA A 167 -8.45 6.66 -12.86
N ASP A 168 -8.02 5.73 -13.72
CA ASP A 168 -8.33 5.74 -15.17
C ASP A 168 -9.83 5.47 -15.41
N GLU A 169 -10.43 4.54 -14.66
CA GLU A 169 -11.88 4.28 -14.72
C GLU A 169 -12.69 5.50 -14.26
N GLU A 170 -12.34 6.11 -13.12
CA GLU A 170 -12.99 7.32 -12.63
C GLU A 170 -12.88 8.48 -13.63
N TYR A 171 -11.70 8.64 -14.26
CA TYR A 171 -11.48 9.64 -15.29
C TYR A 171 -12.39 9.43 -16.51
N ARG A 172 -12.47 8.18 -17.01
CA ARG A 172 -13.34 7.82 -18.15
C ARG A 172 -14.81 8.02 -17.82
N SER A 173 -15.24 7.61 -16.63
CA SER A 173 -16.62 7.79 -16.16
C SER A 173 -17.01 9.28 -16.12
N LYS A 174 -16.16 10.15 -15.58
CA LYS A 174 -16.42 11.60 -15.54
C LYS A 174 -16.48 12.22 -16.93
N ARG A 175 -15.64 11.76 -17.85
CA ARG A 175 -15.65 12.24 -19.24
C ARG A 175 -16.94 11.82 -19.95
N ASP A 176 -17.30 10.55 -19.87
CA ASP A 176 -18.54 10.06 -20.46
C ASP A 176 -19.77 10.75 -19.84
N GLN A 177 -19.67 11.16 -18.55
CA GLN A 177 -20.63 12.02 -17.86
C GLN A 177 -20.67 13.49 -18.33
N LEU A 178 -19.65 14.01 -19.00
CA LEU A 178 -19.67 15.35 -19.56
C LEU A 178 -20.19 15.34 -21.00
N ASP A 179 -19.90 14.26 -21.73
CA ASP A 179 -20.31 14.11 -23.12
C ASP A 179 -21.83 13.96 -23.30
N TRP A 180 -22.57 13.44 -22.31
CA TRP A 180 -24.04 13.36 -22.41
C TRP A 180 -24.77 14.69 -22.25
N ILE A 181 -24.11 15.73 -21.74
CA ILE A 181 -24.72 17.05 -21.52
C ILE A 181 -24.71 17.91 -22.80
N ARG A 182 -23.95 17.51 -23.82
CA ARG A 182 -23.82 18.22 -25.10
C ARG A 182 -24.78 17.70 -26.17
#